data_AF-A0A962AKY1-F1
#
_entry.id   AF-A0A962AKY1-F1
#
_cell.length_a   1.000
_cell.length_b   1.000
_cell.length_c   1.000
_cell.angle_alpha   90.00
_cell.angle_beta   90.00
_cell.angle_gamma   90.00
#
_symmetry.space_group_name_H-M   'P 1'
#
loop_
_entity.id
_entity.type
_entity.pdbx_description
1 polymer ?
#
loop_
_entity_poly.entity_id
_entity_poly.type
_entity_poly.pdbx_seq_one_letter_code
_entity_poly.pdbx_strand_id
1 'polypeptide(L)'
;MDFVFTVCDSAAGEACPIWPGQPMTAHWGIEDPAGVEGTDIEKERAFAEAFRYMRNRIGAFIALPMKSLDAMALQKKLGEIGGMEGASGEKV
;
A
#
# COMPACT_ATOMS: atom_id res chain seq x y z
N MET A 1 11.74 4.31 -13.31
CA MET A 1 10.66 4.03 -12.36
C MET A 1 11.05 2.74 -11.69
N ASP A 2 11.19 2.74 -10.36
CA ASP A 2 11.80 1.62 -9.63
C ASP A 2 10.77 0.82 -8.82
N PHE A 3 9.71 1.48 -8.34
CA PHE A 3 8.67 0.89 -7.50
C PHE A 3 7.27 1.28 -7.94
N VAL A 4 6.32 0.37 -7.79
CA VAL A 4 4.88 0.60 -7.98
C VAL A 4 4.12 0.03 -6.79
N PHE A 5 3.31 0.85 -6.14
CA PHE A 5 2.47 0.43 -5.01
C PHE A 5 0.99 0.57 -5.38
N THR A 6 0.25 -0.53 -5.29
CA THR A 6 -1.21 -0.51 -5.45
C THR A 6 -1.87 -0.42 -4.07
N VAL A 7 -2.93 0.37 -3.92
CA VAL A 7 -3.51 0.69 -2.60
C VAL A 7 -4.99 0.29 -2.45
N CYS A 8 -5.64 -0.06 -3.54
CA CYS A 8 -7.03 -0.52 -3.57
C CYS A 8 -7.05 -2.00 -3.93
N ASP A 9 -7.95 -2.79 -3.33
CA ASP A 9 -8.10 -4.22 -3.64
C ASP A 9 -8.44 -4.45 -5.12
N SER A 10 -9.20 -3.54 -5.74
CA SER A 10 -9.46 -3.54 -7.18
C SER A 10 -8.15 -3.45 -7.98
N ALA A 11 -7.18 -2.68 -7.51
CA ALA A 11 -5.87 -2.56 -8.13
C ALA A 11 -4.93 -3.74 -7.83
N ALA A 12 -5.24 -4.58 -6.85
CA ALA A 12 -4.49 -5.81 -6.58
C ALA A 12 -4.81 -6.91 -7.60
N GLY A 13 -6.06 -6.95 -8.11
CA GLY A 13 -6.56 -7.95 -9.05
C GLY A 13 -6.59 -7.52 -10.53
N GLU A 14 -6.44 -6.23 -10.81
CA GLU A 14 -6.38 -5.71 -12.18
C GLU A 14 -5.02 -5.98 -12.84
N ALA A 15 -5.04 -6.22 -14.15
CA ALA A 15 -3.81 -6.35 -14.94
C ALA A 15 -3.03 -5.03 -14.86
N CYS A 16 -1.98 -5.02 -14.04
CA CYS A 16 -1.09 -3.87 -13.93
C CYS A 16 -0.57 -3.49 -15.33
N PRO A 17 -0.53 -2.18 -15.67
CA PRO A 17 0.04 -1.74 -16.93
C PRO A 17 1.47 -2.29 -17.10
N ILE A 18 1.86 -2.58 -18.34
CA ILE A 18 3.25 -2.95 -18.61
C ILE A 18 4.12 -1.72 -18.42
N TRP A 19 4.91 -1.72 -17.35
CA TRP A 19 5.88 -0.67 -17.07
C TRP A 19 7.25 -1.00 -17.69
N PRO A 20 7.84 -0.11 -18.51
CA PRO A 20 9.20 -0.28 -18.97
C PRO A 20 10.18 -0.39 -17.79
N GLY A 21 11.05 -1.39 -17.82
CA GLY A 21 12.08 -1.61 -16.79
C GLY A 21 11.72 -2.54 -15.64
N GLN A 22 10.49 -3.11 -15.60
CA GLN A 22 10.02 -4.05 -14.57
C GLN A 22 10.26 -3.56 -13.12
N PRO A 23 9.58 -2.48 -12.70
CA PRO A 23 9.67 -2.01 -11.33
C PRO A 23 9.20 -3.08 -10.34
N MET A 24 9.74 -3.06 -9.12
CA MET A 24 9.22 -3.90 -8.04
C MET A 24 7.80 -3.44 -7.66
N THR A 25 6.89 -4.39 -7.50
CA THR A 25 5.49 -4.12 -7.18
C THR A 25 5.14 -4.63 -5.78
N ALA A 26 4.33 -3.88 -5.03
CA ALA A 26 3.74 -4.37 -3.79
C ALA A 26 2.34 -3.79 -3.58
N HIS A 27 1.48 -4.56 -2.92
CA HIS A 27 0.13 -4.13 -2.58
C HIS A 27 0.08 -3.64 -1.13
N TRP A 28 -0.32 -2.39 -0.95
CA TRP A 28 -0.52 -1.72 0.34
C TRP A 28 -1.99 -1.36 0.51
N GLY A 29 -2.84 -2.39 0.43
CA GLY A 29 -4.29 -2.28 0.53
C GLY A 29 -4.74 -1.55 1.78
N ILE A 30 -5.70 -0.63 1.62
CA ILE A 30 -6.46 -0.02 2.70
C ILE A 30 -7.94 0.03 2.30
N GLU A 31 -8.82 0.10 3.29
CA GLU A 31 -10.24 0.40 3.03
C GLU A 31 -10.36 1.74 2.28
N ASP A 32 -11.24 1.79 1.28
CA ASP A 32 -11.47 2.99 0.49
C ASP A 32 -12.23 4.04 1.31
N PRO A 33 -11.60 5.14 1.74
CA PRO A 33 -12.28 6.17 2.54
C PRO A 33 -13.35 6.91 1.74
N ALA A 34 -13.28 6.91 0.40
CA ALA A 34 -14.29 7.56 -0.45
C ALA A 34 -15.59 6.73 -0.55
N GLY A 35 -15.53 5.44 -0.23
CA GLY A 35 -16.69 4.54 -0.18
C GLY A 35 -17.46 4.58 1.14
N VAL A 36 -16.97 5.31 2.15
CA VAL A 36 -17.65 5.42 3.45
C VAL A 36 -18.88 6.32 3.34
N GLU A 37 -20.04 5.77 3.68
CA GLU A 37 -21.29 6.52 3.82
C GLU A 37 -21.60 6.84 5.28
N GLY A 38 -22.37 7.89 5.51
CA GLY A 38 -22.73 8.36 6.85
C GLY A 38 -22.59 9.86 7.02
N THR A 39 -22.41 10.28 8.27
CA THR A 39 -22.19 11.67 8.68
C THR A 39 -20.85 12.20 8.19
N ASP A 40 -20.71 13.53 8.10
CA ASP A 40 -19.45 14.18 7.71
C ASP A 40 -18.29 13.78 8.64
N ILE A 41 -18.57 13.55 9.92
CA ILE A 41 -17.58 13.11 10.91
C ILE A 41 -17.08 11.69 10.62
N GLU A 42 -17.99 10.78 10.22
CA GLU A 42 -17.61 9.41 9.86
C GLU A 42 -16.77 9.39 8.58
N LYS A 43 -17.13 10.21 7.59
CA LYS A 43 -16.36 10.39 6.35
C LYS A 43 -14.98 10.97 6.65
N GLU A 44 -14.90 12.06 7.42
CA GLU A 44 -13.63 12.68 7.81
C GLU A 44 -12.73 11.71 8.57
N ARG A 45 -13.30 10.93 9.49
CA ARG A 45 -12.56 9.89 10.22
C ARG A 45 -11.95 8.86 9.29
N ALA A 46 -12.69 8.36 8.31
CA ALA A 46 -12.19 7.37 7.36
C ALA A 46 -10.99 7.91 6.55
N PHE A 47 -11.07 9.16 6.07
CA PHE A 47 -9.95 9.80 5.39
C PHE A 47 -8.74 10.02 6.31
N ALA A 48 -8.96 10.41 7.57
CA ALA A 48 -7.88 10.59 8.53
C ALA A 48 -7.16 9.26 8.84
N GLU A 49 -7.91 8.16 8.94
CA GLU A 49 -7.36 6.81 9.13
C GLU A 49 -6.57 6.34 7.91
N ALA A 50 -7.14 6.45 6.70
CA ALA A 50 -6.44 6.14 5.45
C ALA A 50 -5.12 6.92 5.32
N PHE A 51 -5.13 8.22 5.62
CA PHE A 51 -3.93 9.05 5.63
C PHE A 51 -2.89 8.55 6.64
N ARG A 52 -3.32 8.24 7.88
CA ARG A 52 -2.44 7.72 8.93
C ARG A 52 -1.75 6.42 8.49
N TYR A 53 -2.51 5.49 7.93
CA TYR A 53 -1.96 4.20 7.47
C TYR A 53 -0.92 4.40 6.36
N MET A 54 -1.25 5.18 5.33
CA MET A 54 -0.33 5.42 4.21
C MET A 54 0.91 6.19 4.64
N ARG A 55 0.77 7.18 5.54
CA ARG A 55 1.90 7.92 6.09
C ARG A 55 2.87 6.99 6.81
N ASN A 56 2.36 6.06 7.62
CA ASN A 56 3.17 5.10 8.35
C ASN A 56 3.90 4.14 7.41
N ARG A 57 3.21 3.63 6.38
CA ARG A 57 3.81 2.73 5.37
C ARG A 57 4.92 3.42 4.56
N ILE A 58 4.66 4.64 4.09
CA ILE A 58 5.67 5.46 3.40
C ILE A 58 6.87 5.72 4.33
N GLY A 59 6.61 6.05 5.60
CA GLY A 59 7.65 6.23 6.62
C GLY A 59 8.52 4.98 6.81
N ALA A 60 7.92 3.79 6.85
CA ALA A 60 8.64 2.53 6.95
C ALA A 60 9.47 2.24 5.69
N PHE A 61 8.91 2.53 4.50
CA PHE A 61 9.59 2.34 3.21
C PHE A 61 10.84 3.21 3.07
N ILE A 62 10.75 4.51 3.38
CA ILE A 62 11.90 5.42 3.29
C ILE A 62 12.99 5.10 4.33
N ALA A 63 12.66 4.37 5.39
CA ALA A 63 13.59 3.92 6.41
C ALA A 63 14.32 2.61 6.05
N LEU A 64 13.95 1.94 4.94
CA LEU A 64 14.61 0.70 4.53
C LEU A 64 16.07 0.96 4.11
N PRO A 65 17.02 0.11 4.51
CA PRO A 65 18.40 0.20 4.07
C PRO A 65 18.55 -0.38 2.65
N MET A 66 18.02 0.31 1.65
CA MET A 66 17.88 -0.17 0.25
C MET A 66 19.19 -0.71 -0.35
N LYS A 67 20.34 -0.13 0.03
CA LYS A 67 21.66 -0.53 -0.50
C LYS A 67 22.17 -1.86 0.07
N SER A 68 21.63 -2.32 1.20
CA SER A 68 22.07 -3.56 1.86
C SER A 68 21.10 -4.72 1.69
N LEU A 69 19.97 -4.52 1.02
CA LEU A 69 18.98 -5.54 0.75
C LEU A 69 19.15 -6.06 -0.68
N ASP A 70 19.14 -7.38 -0.85
CA ASP A 70 18.97 -7.97 -2.18
C ASP A 70 17.51 -7.84 -2.65
N ALA A 71 17.26 -8.20 -3.91
CA ALA A 71 15.94 -8.04 -4.52
C ALA A 71 14.84 -8.86 -3.80
N MET A 72 15.16 -10.06 -3.32
CA MET A 72 14.19 -10.91 -2.63
C MET A 72 13.86 -10.36 -1.24
N ALA A 73 14.88 -9.93 -0.50
CA ALA A 73 14.73 -9.31 0.81
C ALA A 73 13.96 -8.00 0.71
N LEU A 74 14.25 -7.18 -0.32
CA LEU A 74 13.53 -5.94 -0.58
C LEU A 74 12.06 -6.24 -0.89
N GLN A 75 11.76 -7.16 -1.82
CA GLN A 75 10.39 -7.55 -2.14
C GLN A 75 9.61 -8.02 -0.90
N LYS A 76 10.24 -8.85 -0.05
CA LYS A 76 9.64 -9.29 1.22
C LYS A 76 9.35 -8.12 2.16
N LYS A 77 10.27 -7.16 2.29
CA LYS A 77 10.08 -5.96 3.12
C LYS A 77 8.94 -5.08 2.61
N LEU A 78 8.81 -4.91 1.28
CA LEU A 78 7.70 -4.16 0.69
C LEU A 78 6.34 -4.82 0.98
N GLY A 79 6.27 -6.15 0.94
CA GLY A 79 5.07 -6.92 1.34
C GLY A 79 4.76 -6.80 2.84
N GLU A 80 5.78 -6.89 3.71
CA GLU A 80 5.61 -6.68 5.16
C GLU A 80 5.06 -5.28 5.50
N ILE A 81 5.50 -4.25 4.77
CA ILE A 81 4.96 -2.88 4.90
C ILE A 81 3.48 -2.83 4.47
N GLY A 82 3.11 -3.58 3.43
CA GLY A 82 1.72 -3.71 2.99
C GLY A 82 0.81 -4.24 4.10
N GLY A 83 1.26 -5.28 4.81
CA GLY A 83 0.54 -5.91 5.93
C GLY A 83 0.55 -5.14 7.25
N MET A 84 1.02 -3.89 7.29
CA MET A 84 0.90 -3.02 8.47
C MET A 84 -0.56 -2.71 8.82
N GLU A 85 -0.79 -2.15 10.01
CA GLU A 85 -2.12 -1.75 10.51
C GLU A 85 -2.99 -1.07 9.44
N GLY A 86 -4.27 -1.44 9.39
CA GLY A 86 -5.23 -0.94 8.41
C GLY A 86 -5.12 -1.62 7.04
N ALA A 87 -4.45 -2.76 6.93
CA ALA A 87 -4.43 -3.56 5.71
C ALA A 87 -5.84 -4.13 5.42
N SER A 88 -6.38 -3.86 4.23
CA SER A 88 -7.52 -4.60 3.72
C SER A 88 -7.10 -6.06 3.52
N GLY A 89 -7.82 -7.00 4.12
CA GLY A 89 -7.47 -8.41 4.03
C GLY A 89 -7.63 -8.94 2.62
N GLU A 90 -6.67 -9.75 2.16
CA GLU A 90 -6.86 -10.66 1.03
C GLU A 90 -8.01 -11.61 1.43
N LYS A 91 -9.21 -11.37 0.88
CA LYS A 91 -10.34 -12.29 1.08
C LYS A 91 -9.92 -13.64 0.49
N VAL A 92 -9.62 -14.60 1.39
CA VAL A 92 -9.48 -16.03 1.08
C VAL A 92 -10.71 -16.53 0.35
#